data_AF-A0A2M8NRC8-F1
#
_entry.id   AF-A0A2M8NRC8-F1
#
_cell.length_a   1.000
_cell.length_b   1.000
_cell.length_c   1.000
_cell.angle_alpha   90.00
_cell.angle_beta   90.00
_cell.angle_gamma   90.00
#
_symmetry.space_group_name_H-M   'P 1'
#
loop_
_entity.id
_entity.type
_entity.pdbx_description
1 polymer ?
#
loop_
_entity_poly.entity_id
_entity_poly.type
_entity_poly.pdbx_seq_one_letter_code
_entity_poly.pdbx_strand_id
1 'polypeptide(L)'
;MNDATSQALEQAFEHIEAGRPDDAIPLLEPIVADDPDNLDAWWILAHASSDPQKARRALNNVLRLDPDYPGAAALLEVLNEKYPPPRIRRIEAVSTPETMPEAPQALPEPPPAVLPPAPPAREQAKAAQPSPAARRSGLPIPLLASAAVILVLVILLLLTSGGGGDTDAQNTAQTQTAVALLAAPATETPSIIVVDASPTPETVVEVTDEPSFNETAEATPEPIVIETAQATPEPETTPELEATAEVTVEAGGGSGEDEFAGILSALARYTLPDAPVEVVDTSLGSTLLASVCSAPGREARTRVEEVLTLAARESAGLPESIDAVGARMVNCDDGSTILALGVDRVTAVGFAQRSVSARDFSAAWRPVR
;
A
#
# COMPACT_ATOMS: atom_id res chain seq x y z
N MET A 1 -3.84 19.57 18.72
CA MET A 1 -4.47 19.54 17.39
C MET A 1 -5.89 20.03 17.54
N ASN A 2 -6.37 20.91 16.66
CA ASN A 2 -7.75 21.38 16.70
C ASN A 2 -8.62 20.42 15.87
N ASP A 3 -9.88 20.23 16.28
CA ASP A 3 -10.81 19.31 15.59
C ASP A 3 -10.93 19.58 14.09
N ALA A 4 -10.87 20.86 13.69
CA ALA A 4 -10.88 21.27 12.28
C ALA A 4 -9.67 20.76 11.50
N THR A 5 -8.47 20.74 12.11
CA THR A 5 -7.26 20.20 11.50
C THR A 5 -7.40 18.69 11.30
N SER A 6 -7.88 17.97 12.31
CA SER A 6 -8.09 16.52 12.22
C SER A 6 -9.09 16.16 11.12
N GLN A 7 -10.21 16.89 11.03
CA GLN A 7 -11.21 16.69 9.97
C GLN A 7 -10.64 16.96 8.57
N ALA A 8 -9.82 18.01 8.41
CA ALA A 8 -9.21 18.32 7.13
C ALA A 8 -8.17 17.27 6.69
N LEU A 9 -7.43 16.68 7.65
CA LEU A 9 -6.51 15.58 7.37
C LEU A 9 -7.24 14.29 6.95
N GLU A 10 -8.37 13.98 7.61
CA GLU A 10 -9.23 12.85 7.25
C GLU A 10 -9.78 13.01 5.82
N GLN A 11 -10.35 14.18 5.50
CA GLN A 11 -10.83 14.48 4.15
C GLN A 11 -9.72 14.40 3.09
N ALA A 12 -8.54 14.96 3.38
CA ALA A 12 -7.39 14.86 2.48
C ALA A 12 -7.00 13.39 2.22
N PHE A 13 -7.06 12.54 3.25
CA PHE A 13 -6.78 11.12 3.10
C PHE A 13 -7.83 10.41 2.23
N GLU A 14 -9.12 10.70 2.42
CA GLU A 14 -10.20 10.17 1.58
C GLU A 14 -10.02 10.54 0.09
N HIS A 15 -9.58 11.77 -0.20
CA HIS A 15 -9.29 12.20 -1.57
C HIS A 15 -8.16 11.39 -2.20
N ILE A 16 -7.09 11.08 -1.45
CA ILE A 16 -5.97 10.25 -1.92
C ILE A 16 -6.44 8.81 -2.18
N GLU A 17 -7.21 8.21 -1.26
CA GLU A 17 -7.72 6.83 -1.43
C GLU A 17 -8.69 6.71 -2.60
N ALA A 18 -9.45 7.75 -2.88
CA ALA A 18 -10.34 7.81 -4.03
C ALA A 18 -9.61 8.12 -5.36
N GLY A 19 -8.28 8.13 -5.39
CA GLY A 19 -7.48 8.39 -6.59
C GLY A 19 -7.51 9.84 -7.06
N ARG A 20 -7.87 10.78 -6.17
CA ARG A 20 -7.94 12.23 -6.44
C ARG A 20 -6.94 13.01 -5.56
N PRO A 21 -5.63 12.78 -5.71
CA PRO A 21 -4.62 13.40 -4.85
C PRO A 21 -4.54 14.94 -5.02
N ASP A 22 -4.89 15.46 -6.19
CA ASP A 22 -4.88 16.91 -6.45
C ASP A 22 -5.92 17.67 -5.60
N ASP A 23 -7.05 17.04 -5.26
CA ASP A 23 -8.06 17.61 -4.37
C ASP A 23 -7.61 17.68 -2.91
N ALA A 24 -6.66 16.83 -2.49
CA ALA A 24 -6.16 16.79 -1.12
C ALA A 24 -5.17 17.92 -0.82
N ILE A 25 -4.40 18.35 -1.83
CA ILE A 25 -3.39 19.41 -1.70
C ILE A 25 -3.94 20.72 -1.09
N PRO A 26 -5.05 21.32 -1.59
CA PRO A 26 -5.57 22.57 -1.04
C PRO A 26 -6.08 22.46 0.41
N LEU A 27 -6.38 21.24 0.88
CA LEU A 27 -6.72 21.00 2.28
C LEU A 27 -5.48 20.96 3.18
N LEU A 28 -4.36 20.45 2.66
CA LEU A 28 -3.12 20.22 3.40
C LEU A 28 -2.23 21.46 3.48
N GLU A 29 -2.18 22.27 2.42
CA GLU A 29 -1.31 23.46 2.36
C GLU A 29 -1.53 24.47 3.49
N PRO A 30 -2.79 24.83 3.86
CA PRO A 30 -3.02 25.72 5.00
C PRO A 30 -2.54 25.12 6.31
N ILE A 31 -2.69 23.80 6.49
CA ILE A 31 -2.30 23.11 7.73
C ILE A 31 -0.78 23.15 7.91
N VAL A 32 0.00 22.84 6.88
CA VAL A 32 1.48 22.88 6.99
C VAL A 32 2.03 24.30 7.04
N ALA A 33 1.26 25.30 6.58
CA ALA A 33 1.61 26.71 6.72
C ALA A 33 1.35 27.23 8.14
N ASP A 34 0.21 26.84 8.73
CA ASP A 34 -0.19 27.23 10.10
C ASP A 34 0.57 26.44 11.18
N ASP A 35 0.85 25.17 10.92
CA ASP A 35 1.54 24.23 11.82
C ASP A 35 2.68 23.47 11.09
N PRO A 36 3.87 24.09 10.98
CA PRO A 36 5.01 23.51 10.26
C PRO A 36 5.62 22.26 10.91
N ASP A 37 5.24 21.93 12.15
CA ASP A 37 5.73 20.77 12.89
C ASP A 37 4.73 19.60 12.90
N ASN A 38 3.65 19.70 12.14
CA ASN A 38 2.66 18.65 11.98
C ASN A 38 3.16 17.52 11.04
N LEU A 39 3.70 16.46 11.65
CA LEU A 39 4.22 15.26 10.98
C LEU A 39 3.21 14.63 10.00
N ASP A 40 1.96 14.44 10.43
CA ASP A 40 0.93 13.78 9.63
C ASP A 40 0.59 14.58 8.38
N ALA A 41 0.47 15.91 8.51
CA ALA A 41 0.19 16.79 7.39
C ALA A 41 1.29 16.74 6.32
N TRP A 42 2.57 16.75 6.74
CA TRP A 42 3.70 16.60 5.83
C TRP A 42 3.72 15.22 5.16
N TRP A 43 3.42 14.16 5.90
CA TRP A 43 3.37 12.80 5.36
C TRP A 43 2.27 12.65 4.30
N ILE A 44 1.05 13.10 4.59
CA ILE A 44 -0.08 13.04 3.65
C ILE A 44 0.21 13.92 2.42
N LEU A 45 0.82 15.11 2.61
CA LEU A 45 1.19 15.98 1.50
C LEU A 45 2.21 15.33 0.55
N ALA A 46 3.13 14.52 1.08
CA ALA A 46 4.07 13.77 0.25
C ALA A 46 3.36 12.77 -0.68
N HIS A 47 2.30 12.09 -0.18
CA HIS A 47 1.51 11.15 -0.95
C HIS A 47 0.53 11.82 -1.93
N ALA A 48 0.01 12.99 -1.58
CA ALA A 48 -0.87 13.77 -2.47
C ALA A 48 -0.11 14.47 -3.60
N SER A 49 1.20 14.70 -3.47
CA SER A 49 1.95 15.51 -4.42
C SER A 49 2.32 14.75 -5.69
N SER A 50 1.80 15.20 -6.84
CA SER A 50 2.22 14.74 -8.17
C SER A 50 3.59 15.28 -8.62
N ASP A 51 4.02 16.43 -8.08
CA ASP A 51 5.36 16.99 -8.29
C ASP A 51 6.42 16.28 -7.40
N PRO A 52 7.42 15.61 -7.99
CA PRO A 52 8.46 14.90 -7.24
C PRO A 52 9.31 15.82 -6.37
N GLN A 53 9.44 17.12 -6.69
CA GLN A 53 10.16 18.07 -5.84
C GLN A 53 9.34 18.47 -4.62
N LYS A 54 8.02 18.62 -4.76
CA LYS A 54 7.11 18.87 -3.64
C LYS A 54 7.04 17.67 -2.69
N ALA A 55 6.86 16.46 -3.22
CA ALA A 55 6.86 15.23 -2.41
C ALA A 55 8.17 15.06 -1.62
N ARG A 56 9.32 15.32 -2.26
CA ARG A 56 10.64 15.27 -1.62
C ARG A 56 10.80 16.28 -0.50
N ARG A 57 10.35 17.52 -0.69
CA ARG A 57 10.37 18.55 0.35
C ARG A 57 9.50 18.15 1.54
N ALA A 58 8.33 17.57 1.29
CA ALA A 58 7.45 17.09 2.34
C ALA A 58 8.10 15.94 3.15
N LEU A 59 8.66 14.93 2.47
CA LEU A 59 9.37 13.81 3.14
C LEU A 59 10.60 14.27 3.93
N ASN A 60 11.37 15.22 3.40
CA ASN A 60 12.49 15.80 4.14
C ASN A 60 12.02 16.55 5.39
N ASN A 61 10.83 17.16 5.40
CA ASN A 61 10.26 17.74 6.61
C ASN A 61 9.81 16.67 7.61
N VAL A 62 9.20 15.58 7.15
CA VAL A 62 8.86 14.44 8.02
C VAL A 62 10.13 13.92 8.72
N LEU A 63 11.18 13.60 7.95
CA LEU A 63 12.44 13.08 8.49
C LEU A 63 13.23 14.10 9.34
N ARG A 64 12.98 15.40 9.15
CA ARG A 64 13.52 16.46 10.00
C ARG A 64 12.86 16.46 11.38
N LEU A 65 11.55 16.25 11.42
CA LEU A 65 10.74 16.26 12.64
C LEU A 65 10.86 14.94 13.42
N ASP A 66 10.84 13.82 12.69
CA ASP A 66 11.01 12.47 13.21
C ASP A 66 11.88 11.63 12.25
N PRO A 67 13.17 11.45 12.56
CA PRO A 67 14.09 10.66 11.73
C PRO A 67 13.70 9.17 11.60
N ASP A 68 12.96 8.63 12.58
CA ASP A 68 12.57 7.22 12.64
C ASP A 68 11.14 6.99 12.13
N TYR A 69 10.53 7.99 11.46
CA TYR A 69 9.16 7.90 10.97
C TYR A 69 8.98 6.72 9.99
N PRO A 70 8.06 5.78 10.28
CA PRO A 70 7.95 4.53 9.52
C PRO A 70 7.71 4.75 8.02
N GLY A 71 8.61 4.20 7.20
CA GLY A 71 8.48 4.21 5.74
C GLY A 71 8.90 5.51 5.04
N ALA A 72 9.16 6.61 5.76
CA ALA A 72 9.50 7.88 5.12
C ALA A 72 10.87 7.86 4.42
N ALA A 73 11.88 7.27 5.05
CA ALA A 73 13.21 7.12 4.46
C ALA A 73 13.18 6.23 3.20
N ALA A 74 12.46 5.11 3.27
CA ALA A 74 12.28 4.19 2.14
C ALA A 74 11.51 4.85 0.98
N LEU A 75 10.44 5.59 1.27
CA LEU A 75 9.68 6.30 0.24
C LEU A 75 10.53 7.41 -0.42
N LEU A 76 11.34 8.13 0.36
CA LEU A 76 12.27 9.12 -0.16
C LEU A 76 13.34 8.48 -1.06
N GLU A 77 13.87 7.32 -0.69
CA GLU A 77 14.82 6.56 -1.50
C GLU A 77 14.20 6.15 -2.85
N VAL A 78 13.01 5.55 -2.84
CA VAL A 78 12.27 5.20 -4.07
C VAL A 78 12.01 6.43 -4.94
N LEU A 79 11.65 7.56 -4.33
CA LEU A 79 11.44 8.82 -5.04
C LEU A 79 12.74 9.35 -5.66
N ASN A 80 13.88 9.20 -4.98
CA ASN A 80 15.20 9.60 -5.46
C ASN A 80 15.69 8.72 -6.62
N GLU A 81 15.43 7.42 -6.55
CA GLU A 81 15.77 6.47 -7.61
C GLU A 81 14.97 6.76 -8.88
N LYS A 82 13.65 6.96 -8.75
CA LYS A 82 12.76 7.21 -9.89
C LYS A 82 12.90 8.62 -10.48
N TYR A 83 13.10 9.62 -9.63
CA TYR A 83 13.23 11.02 -10.01
C TYR A 83 14.51 11.58 -9.36
N PRO A 84 15.70 11.34 -9.95
CA PRO A 84 16.93 11.84 -9.39
C PRO A 84 16.83 13.36 -9.20
N PRO A 85 17.32 13.91 -8.07
CA PRO A 85 17.30 15.34 -7.88
C PRO A 85 18.02 15.99 -9.06
N PRO A 86 17.51 17.10 -9.63
CA PRO A 86 18.20 17.79 -10.70
C PRO A 86 19.59 18.04 -10.18
N ARG A 87 20.59 17.47 -10.85
CA ARG A 87 21.98 17.83 -10.61
C ARG A 87 22.00 19.30 -10.96
N ILE A 88 21.91 20.17 -9.94
CA ILE A 88 22.29 21.56 -10.09
C ILE A 88 23.68 21.39 -10.66
N ARG A 89 23.83 21.62 -11.97
CA ARG A 89 25.13 21.75 -12.58
C ARG A 89 25.69 22.86 -11.74
N ARG A 90 26.52 22.48 -10.76
CA ARG A 90 27.40 23.39 -10.06
C ARG A 90 28.03 24.05 -11.25
N ILE A 91 27.60 25.28 -11.53
CA ILE A 91 28.18 26.09 -12.58
C ILE A 91 29.61 26.09 -12.08
N GLU A 92 30.44 25.23 -12.68
CA GLU A 92 31.87 25.18 -12.41
C GLU A 92 32.23 26.62 -12.52
N ALA A 93 32.52 27.23 -11.35
CA ALA A 93 32.54 28.65 -11.18
C ALA A 93 33.32 29.17 -12.38
N VAL A 94 32.59 29.78 -13.33
CA VAL A 94 33.16 30.14 -14.63
C VAL A 94 34.41 30.88 -14.25
N SER A 95 35.57 30.26 -14.53
CA SER A 95 36.85 30.71 -14.01
C SER A 95 36.84 32.21 -14.18
N THR A 96 36.81 32.92 -13.05
CA THR A 96 36.58 34.37 -13.01
C THR A 96 37.36 34.96 -14.17
N PRO A 97 36.72 35.54 -15.21
CA PRO A 97 37.45 36.07 -16.34
C PRO A 97 38.47 37.04 -15.75
N GLU A 98 39.74 36.68 -15.89
CA GLU A 98 40.89 37.26 -15.22
C GLU A 98 41.22 38.59 -15.89
N THR A 99 40.24 39.50 -15.96
CA THR A 99 40.35 40.89 -16.44
C THR A 99 38.98 41.56 -16.34
N MET A 100 38.51 41.82 -15.11
CA MET A 100 37.70 43.02 -14.95
C MET A 100 38.65 44.21 -15.18
N PRO A 101 38.41 45.09 -16.16
CA PRO A 101 39.18 46.31 -16.30
C PRO A 101 39.09 47.08 -14.98
N GLU A 102 40.26 47.52 -14.52
CA GLU A 102 40.45 48.30 -13.31
C GLU A 102 39.39 49.41 -13.25
N ALA A 103 38.60 49.40 -12.18
CA ALA A 103 37.49 50.32 -12.02
C ALA A 103 38.02 51.76 -12.12
N PRO A 104 37.44 52.62 -13.00
CA PRO A 104 37.83 54.02 -13.10
C PRO A 104 37.74 54.66 -11.71
N GLN A 105 38.84 55.31 -11.32
CA GLN A 105 39.02 55.90 -10.01
C GLN A 105 37.84 56.80 -9.64
N ALA A 106 37.29 56.53 -8.45
CA ALA A 106 36.46 57.38 -7.60
C ALA A 106 35.66 58.49 -8.29
N LEU A 107 34.35 58.26 -8.48
CA LEU A 107 33.40 59.36 -8.51
C LEU A 107 33.55 60.17 -7.20
N PRO A 108 33.58 61.52 -7.24
CA PRO A 108 33.65 62.35 -6.05
C PRO A 108 32.51 62.01 -5.10
N GLU A 109 32.87 61.79 -3.84
CA GLU A 109 31.95 61.46 -2.76
C GLU A 109 30.87 62.54 -2.65
N PRO A 110 29.56 62.19 -2.74
CA PRO A 110 28.51 63.18 -2.60
C PRO A 110 28.55 63.77 -1.19
N PRO A 111 28.28 65.09 -1.04
CA PRO A 111 28.28 65.74 0.26
C PRO A 111 27.30 65.06 1.21
N PRO A 112 27.60 65.03 2.52
CA PRO A 112 26.81 64.30 3.51
C PRO A 112 25.35 64.75 3.45
N ALA A 113 24.47 63.84 3.02
CA ALA A 113 23.03 64.07 3.07
C ALA A 113 22.64 64.29 4.53
N VAL A 114 22.11 65.49 4.82
CA VAL A 114 21.53 65.82 6.12
C VAL A 114 20.36 64.87 6.32
N LEU A 115 20.54 63.87 7.19
CA LEU A 115 19.49 62.96 7.61
C LEU A 115 18.35 63.80 8.22
N PRO A 116 17.10 63.66 7.74
CA PRO A 116 15.96 64.26 8.41
C PRO A 116 15.87 63.72 9.85
N PRO A 117 15.41 64.55 10.80
CA PRO A 117 15.31 64.15 12.20
C PRO A 117 14.42 62.91 12.33
N ALA A 118 14.92 61.93 13.09
CA ALA A 118 14.22 60.69 13.37
C ALA A 118 12.79 60.98 13.87
N PRO A 119 11.76 60.28 13.34
CA PRO A 119 10.42 60.39 13.88
C PRO A 119 10.43 60.02 15.38
N PRO A 120 9.65 60.70 16.23
CA PRO A 120 9.64 60.43 17.65
C PRO A 120 9.29 58.96 17.87
N ALA A 121 10.11 58.31 18.67
CA ALA A 121 9.93 56.94 19.11
C ALA A 121 8.47 56.78 19.55
N ARG A 122 7.70 56.00 18.79
CA ARG A 122 6.38 55.54 19.22
C ARG A 122 6.64 54.70 20.46
N GLU A 123 6.34 55.31 21.60
CA GLU A 123 6.25 54.69 22.91
C GLU A 123 5.26 53.53 22.78
N GLN A 124 5.80 52.35 22.44
CA GLN A 124 5.06 51.11 22.49
C GLN A 124 4.76 50.90 23.96
N ALA A 125 3.56 51.32 24.34
CA ALA A 125 2.92 51.00 25.59
C ALA A 125 3.12 49.51 25.82
N LYS A 126 3.99 49.23 26.78
CA LYS A 126 4.23 47.93 27.41
C LYS A 126 2.92 47.50 28.05
N ALA A 127 2.00 46.99 27.23
CA ALA A 127 0.85 46.24 27.70
C ALA A 127 1.42 45.00 28.38
N ALA A 128 1.43 45.05 29.70
CA ALA A 128 1.81 43.96 30.58
C ALA A 128 0.99 42.73 30.19
N GLN A 129 1.62 41.79 29.50
CA GLN A 129 1.09 40.44 29.39
C GLN A 129 1.15 39.83 30.80
N PRO A 130 0.01 39.40 31.38
CA PRO A 130 0.02 38.72 32.65
C PRO A 130 0.74 37.38 32.49
N SER A 131 1.78 37.21 33.29
CA SER A 131 2.53 35.97 33.47
C SER A 131 1.56 34.80 33.70
N PRO A 132 1.60 33.71 32.91
CA PRO A 132 0.81 32.52 33.22
C PRO A 132 1.39 31.89 34.48
N ALA A 133 0.72 32.15 35.59
CA ALA A 133 0.99 31.53 36.87
C ALA A 133 1.02 30.01 36.69
N ALA A 134 2.13 29.40 37.12
CA ALA A 134 2.32 27.96 37.22
C ALA A 134 1.13 27.32 37.95
N ARG A 135 0.19 26.75 37.20
CA ARG A 135 -0.84 25.87 37.73
C ARG A 135 -0.18 24.55 38.10
N ARG A 136 0.22 24.44 39.37
CA ARG A 136 0.38 23.14 40.05
C ARG A 136 -0.97 22.44 40.02
N SER A 137 -1.18 21.57 39.04
CA SER A 137 -2.31 20.65 38.98
C SER A 137 -2.15 19.61 40.09
N GLY A 138 -2.78 19.88 41.24
CA GLY A 138 -3.07 18.86 42.23
C GLY A 138 -4.03 17.86 41.61
N LEU A 139 -3.53 16.68 41.28
CA LEU A 139 -4.32 15.52 40.89
C LEU A 139 -5.28 15.20 42.07
N PRO A 140 -6.61 15.24 41.90
CA PRO A 140 -7.51 14.78 42.94
C PRO A 140 -7.36 13.26 43.08
N ILE A 141 -7.04 12.83 44.30
CA ILE A 141 -6.72 11.43 44.66
C ILE A 141 -7.91 10.44 44.68
N PRO A 142 -9.21 10.74 44.44
CA PRO A 142 -10.22 9.67 44.47
C PRO A 142 -10.31 8.82 43.19
N LEU A 143 -9.60 9.14 42.10
CA LEU A 143 -9.72 8.39 40.83
C LEU A 143 -8.96 7.05 40.77
N LEU A 144 -8.01 6.82 41.67
CA LEU A 144 -7.30 5.52 41.73
C LEU A 144 -8.13 4.42 42.41
N ALA A 145 -9.13 4.77 43.23
CA ALA A 145 -10.01 3.79 43.87
C ALA A 145 -11.08 3.25 42.92
N SER A 146 -11.59 4.06 41.98
CA SER A 146 -12.61 3.60 41.02
C SER A 146 -12.04 2.66 39.96
N ALA A 147 -10.81 2.88 39.50
CA ALA A 147 -10.15 2.00 38.53
C ALA A 147 -9.92 0.58 39.07
N ALA A 148 -9.55 0.45 40.35
CA ALA A 148 -9.38 -0.86 41.00
C ALA A 148 -10.72 -1.60 41.15
N VAL A 149 -11.81 -0.90 41.50
CA VAL A 149 -13.14 -1.52 41.62
C VAL A 149 -13.66 -1.98 40.25
N ILE A 150 -13.46 -1.18 39.18
CA ILE A 150 -13.86 -1.55 37.83
C ILE A 150 -13.06 -2.77 37.34
N LEU A 151 -11.74 -2.81 37.59
CA LEU A 151 -10.90 -3.95 37.21
C LEU A 151 -11.35 -5.25 37.90
N VAL A 152 -11.68 -5.19 39.20
CA VAL A 152 -12.18 -6.36 39.94
C VAL A 152 -13.55 -6.81 39.43
N LEU A 153 -14.42 -5.87 39.04
CA LEU A 153 -15.74 -6.18 38.47
C LEU A 153 -15.61 -6.86 37.10
N VAL A 154 -14.68 -6.41 36.25
CA VAL A 154 -14.40 -7.03 34.94
C VAL A 154 -13.81 -8.43 35.10
N ILE A 155 -12.87 -8.63 36.03
CA ILE A 155 -12.30 -9.96 36.32
C ILE A 155 -13.38 -10.90 36.87
N LEU A 156 -14.25 -10.42 37.76
CA LEU A 156 -15.37 -11.22 38.29
C LEU A 156 -16.35 -11.59 37.17
N LEU A 157 -16.66 -10.66 36.27
CA LEU A 157 -17.57 -10.91 35.15
C LEU A 157 -17.00 -11.98 34.19
N LEU A 158 -15.70 -11.89 33.87
CA LEU A 158 -15.00 -12.88 33.06
C LEU A 158 -14.95 -14.27 33.71
N LEU A 159 -14.75 -14.34 35.03
CA LEU A 159 -14.78 -15.62 35.76
C LEU A 159 -16.18 -16.23 35.84
N THR A 160 -17.24 -15.42 35.84
CA THR A 160 -18.62 -15.94 35.81
C THR A 160 -19.14 -16.29 34.41
N SER A 161 -18.54 -15.74 33.36
CA SER A 161 -18.97 -15.97 31.96
C SER A 161 -18.11 -17.00 31.21
N GLY A 162 -16.94 -17.37 31.72
CA GLY A 162 -16.02 -18.33 31.09
C GLY A 162 -16.25 -19.81 31.41
N GLY A 163 -17.41 -20.21 31.94
CA GLY A 163 -17.68 -21.59 32.36
C GLY A 163 -19.09 -22.05 32.02
N GLY A 164 -19.29 -22.53 30.80
CA GLY A 164 -20.50 -23.28 30.44
C GLY A 164 -20.78 -23.27 28.95
N GLY A 165 -20.55 -24.40 28.28
CA GLY A 165 -20.95 -24.52 26.89
C GLY A 165 -20.55 -25.80 26.16
N ASP A 166 -20.46 -26.95 26.85
CA ASP A 166 -20.72 -28.22 26.19
C ASP A 166 -22.12 -28.13 25.56
N THR A 167 -22.21 -28.10 24.23
CA THR A 167 -23.45 -28.47 23.55
C THR A 167 -23.15 -29.23 22.28
N ASP A 168 -23.33 -30.53 22.44
CA ASP A 168 -23.54 -31.56 21.44
C ASP A 168 -24.29 -31.11 20.18
N ALA A 169 -23.77 -31.60 19.05
CA ALA A 169 -24.51 -32.33 18.02
C ALA A 169 -26.03 -32.07 17.90
N GLN A 170 -26.43 -31.22 16.96
CA GLN A 170 -27.65 -31.45 16.18
C GLN A 170 -27.46 -31.09 14.71
N ASN A 171 -27.14 -32.14 13.95
CA ASN A 171 -27.80 -32.53 12.71
C ASN A 171 -29.06 -31.68 12.38
N THR A 172 -28.98 -30.82 11.38
CA THR A 172 -30.18 -30.36 10.67
C THR A 172 -29.88 -30.28 9.17
N ALA A 173 -30.43 -31.26 8.45
CA ALA A 173 -30.53 -31.25 7.00
C ALA A 173 -31.32 -30.01 6.55
N GLN A 174 -30.71 -29.15 5.73
CA GLN A 174 -31.40 -28.13 4.98
C GLN A 174 -31.63 -28.59 3.54
N THR A 175 -32.90 -28.85 3.29
CA THR A 175 -33.56 -29.07 2.00
C THR A 175 -33.21 -27.97 1.00
N GLN A 176 -32.58 -28.35 -0.10
CA GLN A 176 -32.44 -27.51 -1.30
C GLN A 176 -33.85 -27.29 -1.90
N THR A 177 -34.28 -26.04 -1.92
CA THR A 177 -35.45 -25.64 -2.73
C THR A 177 -34.93 -25.21 -4.09
N ALA A 178 -35.15 -26.06 -5.09
CA ALA A 178 -35.03 -25.71 -6.49
C ALA A 178 -35.98 -24.54 -6.80
N VAL A 179 -35.43 -23.39 -7.19
CA VAL A 179 -36.19 -22.30 -7.81
C VAL A 179 -35.94 -22.34 -9.31
N ALA A 180 -37.07 -22.40 -10.01
CA ALA A 180 -37.19 -22.59 -11.42
C ALA A 180 -36.56 -21.46 -12.24
N LEU A 181 -35.90 -21.92 -13.31
CA LEU A 181 -35.76 -21.31 -14.62
C LEU A 181 -36.92 -20.36 -14.99
N LEU A 182 -36.65 -19.07 -15.21
CA LEU A 182 -37.47 -18.20 -16.06
C LEU A 182 -36.73 -16.92 -16.46
N ALA A 183 -36.69 -16.72 -17.78
CA ALA A 183 -36.62 -15.45 -18.52
C ALA A 183 -35.31 -14.65 -18.51
N ALA A 184 -34.63 -14.70 -19.66
CA ALA A 184 -33.73 -13.67 -20.14
C ALA A 184 -34.45 -12.33 -20.34
N PRO A 185 -33.75 -11.20 -20.12
CA PRO A 185 -34.04 -9.98 -20.85
C PRO A 185 -32.84 -9.49 -21.68
N ALA A 186 -33.16 -9.22 -22.94
CA ALA A 186 -32.69 -8.15 -23.83
C ALA A 186 -31.23 -7.65 -23.71
N THR A 187 -30.51 -7.92 -24.80
CA THR A 187 -29.37 -7.17 -25.31
C THR A 187 -29.75 -5.69 -25.49
N GLU A 188 -29.25 -4.79 -24.64
CA GLU A 188 -29.22 -3.35 -24.92
C GLU A 188 -27.80 -2.94 -25.32
N THR A 189 -27.68 -2.58 -26.59
CA THR A 189 -26.51 -2.01 -27.25
C THR A 189 -26.27 -0.58 -26.74
N PRO A 190 -25.10 -0.23 -26.18
CA PRO A 190 -24.79 1.16 -25.91
C PRO A 190 -24.49 1.90 -27.22
N SER A 191 -25.33 2.88 -27.53
CA SER A 191 -25.12 3.86 -28.60
C SER A 191 -23.86 4.68 -28.34
N ILE A 192 -22.91 4.58 -29.27
CA ILE A 192 -21.71 5.43 -29.35
C ILE A 192 -22.17 6.83 -29.80
N ILE A 193 -22.10 7.81 -28.90
CA ILE A 193 -22.23 9.22 -29.25
C ILE A 193 -20.86 9.68 -29.77
N VAL A 194 -20.77 9.87 -31.09
CA VAL A 194 -19.65 10.55 -31.75
C VAL A 194 -19.82 12.05 -31.48
N VAL A 195 -19.04 12.59 -30.53
CA VAL A 195 -18.89 14.04 -30.36
C VAL A 195 -17.78 14.49 -31.29
N ASP A 196 -18.20 15.10 -32.39
CA ASP A 196 -17.39 15.84 -33.35
C ASP A 196 -16.87 17.12 -32.65
N ALA A 197 -15.56 17.18 -32.41
CA ALA A 197 -14.88 18.37 -31.94
C ALA A 197 -13.62 18.58 -32.79
N SER A 198 -13.84 19.23 -33.93
CA SER A 198 -12.84 19.98 -34.67
C SER A 198 -12.24 21.09 -33.79
N PRO A 199 -10.91 21.17 -33.69
CA PRO A 199 -10.31 22.50 -33.81
C PRO A 199 -9.18 22.55 -34.84
N THR A 200 -9.32 23.57 -35.68
CA THR A 200 -8.35 24.25 -36.54
C THR A 200 -6.91 24.26 -35.99
N PRO A 201 -5.89 23.93 -36.81
CA PRO A 201 -4.52 24.35 -36.56
C PRO A 201 -4.13 25.49 -37.49
N GLU A 202 -4.03 26.70 -36.96
CA GLU A 202 -3.12 27.72 -37.46
C GLU A 202 -2.06 27.94 -36.38
N THR A 203 -0.79 27.69 -36.68
CA THR A 203 0.31 28.66 -36.56
C THR A 203 1.62 27.99 -36.94
N VAL A 204 2.20 28.56 -37.98
CA VAL A 204 3.54 28.33 -38.53
C VAL A 204 4.60 28.76 -37.53
N VAL A 205 5.54 27.88 -37.18
CA VAL A 205 6.91 28.27 -36.80
C VAL A 205 7.89 27.24 -37.38
N GLU A 206 8.49 27.67 -38.48
CA GLU A 206 9.76 27.24 -39.06
C GLU A 206 10.91 27.58 -38.11
N VAL A 207 11.71 26.59 -37.65
CA VAL A 207 13.17 26.70 -37.39
C VAL A 207 13.81 25.29 -37.36
N THR A 208 14.51 24.96 -38.45
CA THR A 208 15.89 24.46 -38.57
C THR A 208 16.56 23.74 -37.37
N ASP A 209 16.92 22.47 -37.56
CA ASP A 209 18.30 21.92 -37.61
C ASP A 209 18.34 20.44 -37.16
N GLU A 210 18.49 19.55 -38.14
CA GLU A 210 18.86 18.14 -37.96
C GLU A 210 20.37 18.01 -37.68
N PRO A 211 20.77 17.17 -36.72
CA PRO A 211 22.00 16.41 -36.88
C PRO A 211 21.65 14.96 -37.24
N SER A 212 21.92 14.67 -38.51
CA SER A 212 22.14 13.34 -39.07
C SER A 212 23.03 12.49 -38.17
N PHE A 213 22.46 11.44 -37.58
CA PHE A 213 23.22 10.32 -37.01
C PHE A 213 23.04 9.10 -37.90
N ASN A 214 24.16 8.75 -38.52
CA ASN A 214 24.37 7.62 -39.40
C ASN A 214 24.43 6.35 -38.52
N GLU A 215 23.35 5.58 -38.45
CA GLU A 215 23.36 4.28 -37.78
C GLU A 215 23.48 3.15 -38.81
N THR A 216 24.70 2.61 -38.80
CA THR A 216 25.19 1.45 -39.54
C THR A 216 24.28 0.24 -39.39
N ALA A 217 23.82 -0.26 -40.54
CA ALA A 217 23.20 -1.57 -40.67
C ALA A 217 24.19 -2.69 -40.36
N GLU A 218 23.85 -3.59 -39.44
CA GLU A 218 24.54 -4.87 -39.29
C GLU A 218 23.55 -5.99 -38.91
N ALA A 219 23.69 -7.08 -39.68
CA ALA A 219 23.31 -8.46 -39.38
C ALA A 219 21.82 -8.86 -39.29
N THR A 220 21.29 -9.22 -40.46
CA THR A 220 20.35 -10.32 -40.70
C THR A 220 20.75 -11.62 -39.97
N PRO A 221 19.85 -12.25 -39.20
CA PRO A 221 19.87 -13.70 -39.00
C PRO A 221 18.81 -14.39 -39.88
N GLU A 222 19.25 -15.49 -40.48
CA GLU A 222 18.53 -16.35 -41.41
C GLU A 222 17.26 -16.99 -40.80
N PRO A 223 16.21 -17.26 -41.60
CA PRO A 223 15.07 -18.04 -41.16
C PRO A 223 15.43 -19.54 -41.10
N ILE A 224 15.43 -20.11 -39.90
CA ILE A 224 15.49 -21.57 -39.72
C ILE A 224 14.14 -22.16 -40.14
N VAL A 225 14.18 -22.85 -41.28
CA VAL A 225 13.16 -23.75 -41.81
C VAL A 225 13.10 -24.97 -40.89
N ILE A 226 11.95 -25.24 -40.27
CA ILE A 226 11.64 -26.57 -39.73
C ILE A 226 10.50 -27.15 -40.56
N GLU A 227 10.83 -28.31 -41.09
CA GLU A 227 10.15 -29.13 -42.07
C GLU A 227 8.97 -29.90 -41.46
N THR A 228 7.79 -29.61 -42.00
CA THR A 228 6.79 -30.55 -42.52
C THR A 228 6.69 -31.98 -41.95
N ALA A 229 5.50 -32.24 -41.39
CA ALA A 229 4.64 -33.43 -41.48
C ALA A 229 5.03 -34.74 -40.77
N GLN A 230 4.13 -35.18 -39.89
CA GLN A 230 3.64 -36.56 -39.93
C GLN A 230 2.18 -36.69 -39.47
N ALA A 231 1.50 -37.62 -40.13
CA ALA A 231 0.06 -37.85 -40.24
C ALA A 231 -0.68 -38.31 -38.97
N THR A 232 -1.93 -37.87 -38.88
CA THR A 232 -3.20 -38.58 -38.58
C THR A 232 -3.09 -40.13 -38.50
N PRO A 233 -3.76 -40.80 -37.53
CA PRO A 233 -5.18 -41.14 -37.71
C PRO A 233 -6.10 -40.99 -36.48
N GLU A 234 -7.33 -40.57 -36.75
CA GLU A 234 -8.55 -40.92 -35.99
C GLU A 234 -8.63 -42.43 -35.76
N PRO A 235 -9.24 -42.85 -34.64
CA PRO A 235 -10.54 -43.48 -34.83
C PRO A 235 -11.61 -43.05 -33.83
N GLU A 236 -12.83 -43.00 -34.35
CA GLU A 236 -14.10 -43.08 -33.64
C GLU A 236 -14.08 -44.13 -32.53
N THR A 237 -14.60 -43.78 -31.35
CA THR A 237 -15.45 -44.69 -30.58
C THR A 237 -16.31 -43.92 -29.60
N THR A 238 -17.58 -43.78 -29.97
CA THR A 238 -18.72 -43.53 -29.08
C THR A 238 -18.95 -44.77 -28.19
N PRO A 239 -19.12 -44.57 -26.88
CA PRO A 239 -20.21 -45.22 -26.15
C PRO A 239 -21.04 -44.14 -25.45
N GLU A 240 -22.31 -44.00 -25.78
CA GLU A 240 -23.43 -44.74 -25.15
C GLU A 240 -23.62 -44.32 -23.69
N LEU A 241 -24.67 -43.50 -23.50
CA LEU A 241 -25.24 -43.11 -22.23
C LEU A 241 -25.60 -44.37 -21.41
N GLU A 242 -25.03 -44.51 -20.23
CA GLU A 242 -25.69 -45.18 -19.10
C GLU A 242 -25.43 -44.45 -17.77
N ALA A 243 -26.54 -44.16 -17.09
CA ALA A 243 -26.73 -44.15 -15.64
C ALA A 243 -25.83 -43.27 -14.74
N THR A 244 -26.41 -42.12 -14.39
CA THR A 244 -26.54 -41.59 -13.01
C THR A 244 -25.94 -42.47 -11.89
N ALA A 245 -24.78 -42.05 -11.37
CA ALA A 245 -24.41 -42.27 -9.98
C ALA A 245 -23.96 -40.91 -9.44
N GLU A 246 -24.72 -40.36 -8.49
CA GLU A 246 -24.29 -39.24 -7.67
C GLU A 246 -23.05 -39.68 -6.89
N VAL A 247 -21.86 -39.34 -7.41
CA VAL A 247 -20.63 -39.42 -6.64
C VAL A 247 -20.67 -38.27 -5.66
N THR A 248 -21.24 -38.53 -4.49
CA THR A 248 -20.94 -37.77 -3.28
C THR A 248 -19.46 -37.99 -3.02
N VAL A 249 -18.63 -37.05 -3.47
CA VAL A 249 -17.24 -36.94 -3.03
C VAL A 249 -17.33 -36.57 -1.56
N GLU A 250 -17.35 -37.57 -0.69
CA GLU A 250 -17.06 -37.36 0.72
C GLU A 250 -15.66 -36.76 0.77
N ALA A 251 -15.59 -35.47 1.08
CA ALA A 251 -14.37 -34.76 1.39
C ALA A 251 -13.66 -35.57 2.48
N GLY A 252 -12.67 -36.35 2.06
CA GLY A 252 -11.89 -37.20 2.95
C GLY A 252 -11.13 -36.31 3.92
N GLY A 253 -11.75 -36.06 5.08
CA GLY A 253 -11.13 -35.50 6.28
C GLY A 253 -10.15 -36.49 6.89
N GLY A 254 -9.21 -36.97 6.09
CA GLY A 254 -8.12 -37.83 6.51
C GLY A 254 -7.00 -36.99 7.09
N SER A 255 -7.09 -36.69 8.39
CA SER A 255 -5.96 -36.59 9.33
C SER A 255 -4.66 -35.96 8.78
N GLY A 256 -4.77 -34.81 8.14
CA GLY A 256 -3.62 -33.94 7.81
C GLY A 256 -3.30 -32.95 8.93
N GLU A 257 -4.04 -32.97 10.05
CA GLU A 257 -3.87 -32.00 11.16
C GLU A 257 -2.46 -32.03 11.75
N ASP A 258 -1.82 -33.21 11.82
CA ASP A 258 -0.45 -33.32 12.30
C ASP A 258 0.58 -32.74 11.31
N GLU A 259 0.28 -32.80 10.00
CA GLU A 259 1.19 -32.37 8.94
C GLU A 259 1.31 -30.83 8.85
N PHE A 260 0.29 -30.12 9.31
CA PHE A 260 0.26 -28.66 9.34
C PHE A 260 0.45 -28.07 10.75
N ALA A 261 0.81 -28.89 11.74
CA ALA A 261 0.97 -28.47 13.14
C ALA A 261 2.01 -27.34 13.32
N GLY A 262 3.07 -27.33 12.50
CA GLY A 262 4.07 -26.25 12.49
C GLY A 262 3.47 -24.90 12.12
N ILE A 263 2.66 -24.87 11.06
CA ILE A 263 1.98 -23.66 10.58
C ILE A 263 0.93 -23.21 11.60
N LEU A 264 0.10 -24.12 12.12
CA LEU A 264 -0.89 -23.78 13.15
C LEU A 264 -0.25 -23.19 14.40
N SER A 265 0.88 -23.76 14.85
CA SER A 265 1.64 -23.22 15.99
C SER A 265 2.19 -21.82 15.71
N ALA A 266 2.68 -21.58 14.48
CA ALA A 266 3.15 -20.26 14.06
C ALA A 266 2.02 -19.23 13.96
N LEU A 267 0.80 -19.68 13.63
CA LEU A 267 -0.39 -18.85 13.50
C LEU A 267 -1.09 -18.55 14.84
N ALA A 268 -0.76 -19.27 15.92
CA ALA A 268 -1.42 -19.13 17.24
C ALA A 268 -1.36 -17.71 17.84
N ARG A 269 -0.51 -16.82 17.30
CA ARG A 269 -0.44 -15.39 17.69
C ARG A 269 -1.51 -14.50 17.03
N TYR A 270 -2.26 -15.02 16.08
CA TYR A 270 -3.31 -14.31 15.36
C TYR A 270 -4.70 -14.79 15.78
N THR A 271 -5.71 -13.96 15.56
CA THR A 271 -7.10 -14.41 15.57
C THR A 271 -7.35 -15.22 14.30
N LEU A 272 -7.89 -16.42 14.46
CA LEU A 272 -8.05 -17.41 13.40
C LEU A 272 -9.53 -17.62 13.05
N PRO A 273 -9.89 -17.81 11.77
CA PRO A 273 -11.21 -18.29 11.39
C PRO A 273 -11.37 -19.79 11.70
N ASP A 274 -12.56 -20.34 11.50
CA ASP A 274 -12.86 -21.76 11.77
C ASP A 274 -11.93 -22.73 11.00
N ALA A 275 -11.52 -22.35 9.78
CA ALA A 275 -10.58 -23.08 8.94
C ALA A 275 -9.29 -22.25 8.74
N PRO A 276 -8.35 -22.26 9.70
CA PRO A 276 -7.14 -21.43 9.62
C PRO A 276 -6.12 -21.94 8.61
N VAL A 277 -6.17 -23.22 8.23
CA VAL A 277 -5.30 -23.81 7.23
C VAL A 277 -6.14 -24.74 6.37
N GLU A 278 -6.13 -24.52 5.06
CA GLU A 278 -6.82 -25.35 4.09
C GLU A 278 -5.94 -25.57 2.85
N VAL A 279 -6.16 -26.67 2.15
CA VAL A 279 -5.57 -26.92 0.83
C VAL A 279 -6.67 -26.69 -0.20
N VAL A 280 -6.43 -25.77 -1.14
CA VAL A 280 -7.36 -25.44 -2.22
C VAL A 280 -6.63 -25.44 -3.56
N ASP A 281 -7.32 -25.86 -4.62
CA ASP A 281 -6.79 -25.77 -5.97
C ASP A 281 -6.89 -24.32 -6.47
N THR A 282 -5.76 -23.73 -6.84
CA THR A 282 -5.68 -22.37 -7.36
C THR A 282 -4.97 -22.35 -8.72
N SER A 283 -4.81 -21.17 -9.31
CA SER A 283 -3.97 -20.98 -10.50
C SER A 283 -2.49 -21.36 -10.30
N LEU A 284 -2.05 -21.56 -9.06
CA LEU A 284 -0.70 -22.03 -8.71
C LEU A 284 -0.62 -23.55 -8.48
N GLY A 285 -1.71 -24.28 -8.69
CA GLY A 285 -1.83 -25.71 -8.35
C GLY A 285 -2.44 -25.92 -6.97
N SER A 286 -2.17 -27.08 -6.35
CA SER A 286 -2.65 -27.40 -5.01
C SER A 286 -1.96 -26.49 -3.99
N THR A 287 -2.71 -25.54 -3.42
CA THR A 287 -2.17 -24.43 -2.63
C THR A 287 -2.60 -24.55 -1.18
N LEU A 288 -1.64 -24.55 -0.27
CA LEU A 288 -1.92 -24.45 1.16
C LEU A 288 -2.16 -22.98 1.55
N LEU A 289 -3.38 -22.63 1.95
CA LEU A 289 -3.75 -21.29 2.41
C LEU A 289 -3.81 -21.19 3.93
N ALA A 290 -2.92 -20.37 4.50
CA ALA A 290 -2.97 -19.93 5.88
C ALA A 290 -3.91 -18.72 6.01
N SER A 291 -5.01 -18.89 6.71
CA SER A 291 -6.05 -17.87 6.90
C SER A 291 -5.95 -17.21 8.28
N VAL A 292 -5.97 -15.88 8.32
CA VAL A 292 -6.05 -15.12 9.58
C VAL A 292 -7.10 -14.01 9.48
N CYS A 293 -7.70 -13.67 10.62
CA CYS A 293 -8.58 -12.52 10.72
C CYS A 293 -7.78 -11.22 10.53
N SER A 294 -8.33 -10.26 9.81
CA SER A 294 -7.75 -8.91 9.67
C SER A 294 -8.82 -7.88 9.38
N ALA A 295 -8.61 -6.63 9.80
CA ALA A 295 -9.36 -5.51 9.24
C ALA A 295 -8.92 -5.22 7.78
N PRO A 296 -9.81 -4.69 6.92
CA PRO A 296 -9.46 -4.27 5.57
C PRO A 296 -8.46 -3.10 5.58
N GLY A 297 -7.83 -2.85 4.42
CA GLY A 297 -6.94 -1.70 4.23
C GLY A 297 -5.47 -1.97 4.57
N ARG A 298 -4.90 -1.22 5.51
CA ARG A 298 -3.45 -1.30 5.83
C ARG A 298 -3.12 -2.55 6.63
N GLU A 299 -3.98 -2.94 7.57
CA GLU A 299 -3.76 -4.10 8.44
C GLU A 299 -3.62 -5.39 7.62
N ALA A 300 -4.54 -5.63 6.69
CA ALA A 300 -4.49 -6.80 5.80
C ALA A 300 -3.19 -6.86 4.97
N ARG A 301 -2.71 -5.71 4.48
CA ARG A 301 -1.47 -5.61 3.69
C ARG A 301 -0.21 -5.90 4.51
N THR A 302 -0.15 -5.47 5.76
CA THR A 302 0.97 -5.78 6.64
C THR A 302 0.90 -7.24 7.12
N ARG A 303 -0.29 -7.73 7.48
CA ARG A 303 -0.47 -9.11 7.96
C ARG A 303 -0.24 -10.17 6.90
N VAL A 304 -0.62 -9.92 5.65
CA VAL A 304 -0.41 -10.91 4.57
C VAL A 304 1.08 -11.19 4.38
N GLU A 305 1.95 -10.17 4.49
CA GLU A 305 3.40 -10.33 4.40
C GLU A 305 3.94 -11.20 5.54
N GLU A 306 3.50 -10.95 6.77
CA GLU A 306 3.92 -11.74 7.93
C GLU A 306 3.46 -13.20 7.83
N VAL A 307 2.19 -13.43 7.48
CA VAL A 307 1.61 -14.77 7.37
C VAL A 307 2.24 -15.55 6.23
N LEU A 308 2.45 -14.93 5.08
CA LEU A 308 3.07 -15.60 3.94
C LEU A 308 4.57 -15.90 4.21
N THR A 309 5.27 -15.02 4.93
CA THR A 309 6.62 -15.27 5.42
C THR A 309 6.66 -16.46 6.38
N LEU A 310 5.68 -16.60 7.27
CA LEU A 310 5.55 -17.74 8.17
C LEU A 310 5.26 -19.04 7.38
N ALA A 311 4.27 -19.02 6.49
CA ALA A 311 3.93 -20.16 5.65
C ALA A 311 5.12 -20.62 4.79
N ALA A 312 5.90 -19.67 4.25
CA ALA A 312 7.11 -19.99 3.50
C ALA A 312 8.19 -20.66 4.35
N ARG A 313 8.39 -20.25 5.62
CA ARG A 313 9.38 -20.91 6.51
C ARG A 313 9.05 -22.37 6.78
N GLU A 314 7.77 -22.68 6.90
CA GLU A 314 7.29 -24.06 7.12
C GLU A 314 7.20 -24.86 5.81
N SER A 315 7.34 -24.23 4.64
CA SER A 315 7.13 -24.87 3.32
C SER A 315 8.06 -26.05 3.04
N ALA A 316 9.24 -26.10 3.68
CA ALA A 316 10.19 -27.20 3.53
C ALA A 316 9.68 -28.53 4.12
N GLY A 317 8.74 -28.48 5.07
CA GLY A 317 8.11 -29.65 5.70
C GLY A 317 6.82 -30.10 5.01
N LEU A 318 6.34 -29.37 3.99
CA LEU A 318 5.08 -29.68 3.34
C LEU A 318 5.21 -30.88 2.39
N PRO A 319 4.13 -31.69 2.26
CA PRO A 319 4.08 -32.81 1.35
C PRO A 319 4.31 -32.38 -0.10
N GLU A 320 4.84 -33.30 -0.90
CA GLU A 320 5.15 -33.02 -2.31
C GLU A 320 3.92 -32.76 -3.17
N SER A 321 2.73 -33.11 -2.70
CA SER A 321 1.45 -32.81 -3.36
C SER A 321 1.05 -31.34 -3.30
N ILE A 322 1.73 -30.51 -2.50
CA ILE A 322 1.46 -29.08 -2.42
C ILE A 322 2.37 -28.33 -3.40
N ASP A 323 1.76 -27.65 -4.37
CA ASP A 323 2.45 -26.89 -5.41
C ASP A 323 2.80 -25.47 -4.96
N ALA A 324 2.03 -24.91 -4.03
CA ALA A 324 2.14 -23.52 -3.60
C ALA A 324 1.73 -23.29 -2.13
N VAL A 325 2.19 -22.18 -1.57
CA VAL A 325 1.76 -21.69 -0.25
C VAL A 325 1.17 -20.30 -0.37
N GLY A 326 0.16 -20.00 0.44
CA GLY A 326 -0.55 -18.73 0.42
C GLY A 326 -1.01 -18.25 1.78
N ALA A 327 -1.38 -16.98 1.81
CA ALA A 327 -1.93 -16.29 2.96
C ALA A 327 -3.25 -15.64 2.57
N ARG A 328 -4.28 -15.86 3.39
CA ARG A 328 -5.63 -15.34 3.18
C ARG A 328 -6.07 -14.49 4.37
N MET A 329 -6.33 -13.21 4.12
CA MET A 329 -6.89 -12.30 5.11
C MET A 329 -8.41 -12.36 5.02
N VAL A 330 -9.06 -12.67 6.14
CA VAL A 330 -10.52 -12.82 6.23
C VAL A 330 -11.08 -11.79 7.21
N ASN A 331 -12.22 -11.19 6.88
CA ASN A 331 -13.00 -10.44 7.84
C ASN A 331 -13.76 -11.44 8.72
N CYS A 332 -13.42 -11.53 10.00
CA CYS A 332 -14.01 -12.54 10.89
C CYS A 332 -15.41 -12.18 11.40
N ASP A 333 -15.94 -11.00 11.08
CA ASP A 333 -17.32 -10.65 11.36
C ASP A 333 -18.30 -11.32 10.36
N ASP A 334 -17.91 -11.42 9.09
CA ASP A 334 -18.77 -11.91 7.99
C ASP A 334 -18.18 -13.06 7.18
N GLY A 335 -16.94 -13.48 7.47
CA GLY A 335 -16.22 -14.54 6.76
C GLY A 335 -15.72 -14.14 5.36
N SER A 336 -15.86 -12.87 4.96
CA SER A 336 -15.47 -12.44 3.61
C SER A 336 -13.95 -12.41 3.45
N THR A 337 -13.47 -12.86 2.29
CA THR A 337 -12.05 -12.77 1.95
C THR A 337 -11.71 -11.34 1.55
N ILE A 338 -10.79 -10.72 2.30
CA ILE A 338 -10.28 -9.38 2.03
C ILE A 338 -9.17 -9.43 0.97
N LEU A 339 -8.23 -10.37 1.15
CA LEU A 339 -7.04 -10.50 0.30
C LEU A 339 -6.53 -11.94 0.37
N ALA A 340 -6.20 -12.54 -0.76
CA ALA A 340 -5.53 -13.83 -0.82
C ALA A 340 -4.36 -13.75 -1.80
N LEU A 341 -3.15 -14.05 -1.30
CA LEU A 341 -1.92 -14.06 -2.08
C LEU A 341 -1.23 -15.40 -1.90
N GLY A 342 -0.56 -15.88 -2.95
CA GLY A 342 0.21 -17.11 -2.94
C GLY A 342 1.49 -17.00 -3.72
N VAL A 343 2.37 -17.97 -3.51
CA VAL A 343 3.66 -18.11 -4.16
C VAL A 343 3.96 -19.59 -4.36
N ASP A 344 4.65 -19.94 -5.44
CA ASP A 344 5.01 -21.33 -5.73
C ASP A 344 5.93 -21.91 -4.64
N ARG A 345 5.84 -23.22 -4.42
CA ARG A 345 6.59 -23.91 -3.36
C ARG A 345 8.10 -23.78 -3.54
N VAL A 346 8.60 -23.79 -4.78
CA VAL A 346 10.04 -23.68 -5.06
C VAL A 346 10.59 -22.35 -4.55
N THR A 347 9.89 -21.25 -4.85
CA THR A 347 10.22 -19.91 -4.38
C THR A 347 10.08 -19.79 -2.86
N ALA A 348 9.02 -20.37 -2.26
CA ALA A 348 8.82 -20.37 -0.82
C ALA A 348 9.94 -21.11 -0.05
N VAL A 349 10.31 -22.30 -0.51
CA VAL A 349 11.41 -23.09 0.06
C VAL A 349 12.74 -22.36 -0.11
N GLY A 350 12.97 -21.74 -1.29
CA GLY A 350 14.15 -20.94 -1.54
C GLY A 350 14.26 -19.74 -0.59
N PHE A 351 13.14 -19.07 -0.30
CA PHE A 351 13.11 -17.99 0.69
C PHE A 351 13.41 -18.49 2.11
N ALA A 352 12.84 -19.62 2.53
CA ALA A 352 13.11 -20.23 3.84
C ALA A 352 14.59 -20.60 4.02
N GLN A 353 15.23 -21.08 2.95
CA GLN A 353 16.65 -21.44 2.91
C GLN A 353 17.58 -20.24 2.66
N ARG A 354 17.02 -19.03 2.52
CA ARG A 354 17.73 -17.78 2.20
C ARG A 354 18.45 -17.78 0.85
N SER A 355 18.02 -18.63 -0.10
CA SER A 355 18.50 -18.60 -1.49
C SER A 355 17.71 -17.61 -2.35
N VAL A 356 16.51 -17.21 -1.91
CA VAL A 356 15.71 -16.13 -2.51
C VAL A 356 15.68 -14.96 -1.53
N SER A 357 15.92 -13.73 -2.01
CA SER A 357 15.88 -12.54 -1.17
C SER A 357 14.45 -12.19 -0.75
N ALA A 358 14.26 -11.42 0.33
CA ALA A 358 12.93 -10.96 0.73
C ALA A 358 12.24 -10.14 -0.38
N ARG A 359 13.01 -9.32 -1.11
CA ARG A 359 12.51 -8.54 -2.24
C ARG A 359 12.00 -9.45 -3.36
N ASP A 360 12.80 -10.44 -3.76
CA ASP A 360 12.42 -11.37 -4.85
C ASP A 360 11.26 -12.27 -4.45
N PHE A 361 11.22 -12.71 -3.19
CA PHE A 361 10.09 -13.44 -2.63
C PHE A 361 8.80 -12.62 -2.72
N SER A 362 8.83 -11.36 -2.27
CA SER A 362 7.66 -10.46 -2.35
C SER A 362 7.23 -10.15 -3.78
N ALA A 363 8.17 -10.07 -4.72
CA ALA A 363 7.88 -9.83 -6.12
C ALA A 363 7.24 -11.04 -6.82
N ALA A 364 7.37 -12.24 -6.25
CA ALA A 364 6.79 -13.47 -6.79
C ALA A 364 5.33 -13.70 -6.36
N TRP A 365 4.79 -12.89 -5.45
CA TRP A 365 3.42 -13.06 -4.95
C TRP A 365 2.39 -12.85 -6.05
N ARG A 366 1.41 -13.73 -6.10
CA ARG A 366 0.29 -13.67 -7.05
C ARG A 366 -1.04 -13.72 -6.31
N PRO A 367 -2.06 -12.99 -6.77
CA PRO A 367 -3.42 -13.22 -6.32
C PRO A 367 -3.82 -14.67 -6.56
N VAL A 368 -4.38 -15.31 -5.53
CA VAL A 368 -4.96 -16.65 -5.62
C VAL A 368 -6.46 -16.52 -5.43
N ARG A 369 -7.23 -17.26 -6.25
CA ARG A 369 -8.69 -17.25 -6.25
C ARG A 369 -9.21 -18.67 -6.21
#